data_AF-A0A928GW92-F1
#
_entry.id   AF-A0A928GW92-F1
#
_cell.length_a   1.000
_cell.length_b   1.000
_cell.length_c   1.000
_cell.angle_alpha   90.00
_cell.angle_beta   90.00
_cell.angle_gamma   90.00
#
_symmetry.space_group_name_H-M   'P 1'
#
loop_
_entity.id
_entity.type
_entity.pdbx_description
1 polymer ?
#
loop_
_entity_poly.entity_id
_entity_poly.type
_entity_poly.pdbx_seq_one_letter_code
_entity_poly.pdbx_strand_id
1 'polypeptide(L)'
;MKKSFFCFFCIIFVFLNFNAFSQSDKNITLEEKINELVLEIDKTEESAKKIKLYEQLAVCQEFAGLYQEASKSYIACSKIVSNQTEKDSFVLKASRCFLSCGDAEKTDALLTSIASTARVGENAPLLKLYAAWSWLAKCSTFEEVHEPTVILNSYLKMDSMKSVKKEILFTLWYITLEEKYITTLQNEFPNSLECAMAQGKVDLSPLPFWYFSPRREVSIKSETKIEPTAEKIEEKPDEKLSLPETKVETKDEPKKEEKLNQEKIYTYQLGFFSSKENAQRLVDRVAEKNIQAQIKEEVRPSGNTYFAVIVKSTDSEIGSKIKNNGFECYPVFE
;
A
#
# COMPACT_ATOMS: atom_id res chain seq x y z
N MET A 1 10.03 23.01 20.86
CA MET A 1 10.37 22.13 19.73
C MET A 1 10.11 20.69 20.14
N LYS A 2 8.98 20.10 19.70
CA LYS A 2 8.65 18.70 19.93
C LYS A 2 9.36 17.87 18.87
N LYS A 3 10.30 17.02 19.27
CA LYS A 3 10.89 16.02 18.38
C LYS A 3 9.85 14.90 18.22
N SER A 4 9.21 14.80 17.04
CA SER A 4 8.44 13.62 16.68
C SER A 4 9.41 12.46 16.53
N PHE A 5 9.23 11.43 17.37
CA PHE A 5 10.00 10.20 17.31
C PHE A 5 9.31 9.30 16.28
N PHE A 6 9.90 9.16 15.10
CA PHE A 6 9.40 8.26 14.05
C PHE A 6 9.80 6.82 14.42
N CYS A 7 8.92 6.12 15.15
CA CYS A 7 9.11 4.71 15.49
C CYS A 7 8.62 3.83 14.33
N PHE A 8 9.54 3.41 13.46
CA PHE A 8 9.27 2.43 12.40
C PHE A 8 9.31 1.01 13.00
N PHE A 9 8.27 0.62 13.75
CA PHE A 9 8.12 -0.75 14.28
C PHE A 9 6.99 -1.48 13.54
N CYS A 10 7.32 -2.07 12.39
CA CYS A 10 6.45 -3.02 11.68
C CYS A 10 6.49 -4.39 12.36
N ILE A 11 5.84 -4.55 13.50
CA ILE A 11 5.84 -5.83 14.21
C ILE A 11 4.51 -6.08 14.93
N ILE A 12 3.68 -6.98 14.39
CA ILE A 12 2.66 -7.73 15.16
C ILE A 12 3.28 -9.08 15.52
N PHE A 13 4.11 -9.15 16.59
CA PHE A 13 4.87 -10.32 17.13
C PHE A 13 6.34 -10.55 16.73
N VAL A 14 7.25 -9.66 17.15
CA VAL A 14 8.72 -9.83 17.10
C VAL A 14 9.34 -9.03 18.27
N PHE A 15 8.81 -9.17 19.48
CA PHE A 15 9.42 -8.57 20.68
C PHE A 15 10.37 -9.50 21.45
N LEU A 16 10.80 -10.62 20.86
CA LEU A 16 11.76 -11.52 21.52
C LEU A 16 13.12 -11.69 20.82
N ASN A 17 13.33 -11.14 19.61
CA ASN A 17 14.63 -11.30 18.91
C ASN A 17 15.36 -9.99 18.60
N PHE A 18 14.89 -8.83 19.09
CA PHE A 18 15.56 -7.55 18.86
C PHE A 18 16.91 -7.42 19.60
N ASN A 19 17.19 -8.29 20.59
CA ASN A 19 18.48 -8.30 21.28
C ASN A 19 19.66 -8.67 20.35
N ALA A 20 19.41 -9.27 19.18
CA ALA A 20 20.46 -9.54 18.21
C ALA A 20 20.85 -8.32 17.35
N PHE A 21 20.03 -7.26 17.31
CA PHE A 21 20.36 -6.02 16.58
C PHE A 21 21.18 -5.03 17.43
N SER A 22 21.27 -5.27 18.75
CA SER A 22 21.86 -4.32 19.70
C SER A 22 23.34 -4.59 20.04
N GLN A 23 23.90 -5.73 19.66
CA GLN A 23 25.29 -6.06 19.98
C GLN A 23 26.00 -6.79 18.83
N SER A 24 26.52 -6.06 17.84
CA SER A 24 27.92 -6.25 17.39
C SER A 24 28.40 -5.27 16.32
N ASP A 25 27.57 -4.69 15.44
CA ASP A 25 28.13 -3.97 14.28
C ASP A 25 27.45 -2.63 13.99
N LYS A 26 28.16 -1.54 14.31
CA LYS A 26 27.67 -0.17 14.17
C LYS A 26 27.56 0.35 12.73
N ASN A 27 27.70 -0.46 11.68
CA ASN A 27 27.73 0.03 10.29
C ASN A 27 27.14 -0.91 9.21
N ILE A 28 26.45 -2.00 9.56
CA ILE A 28 25.91 -2.92 8.54
C ILE A 28 24.50 -2.45 8.14
N THR A 29 24.29 -2.22 6.85
CA THR A 29 22.96 -1.92 6.28
C THR A 29 22.06 -3.15 6.33
N LEU A 30 20.73 -2.94 6.28
CA LEU A 30 19.77 -4.05 6.29
C LEU A 30 19.99 -5.03 5.11
N GLU A 31 20.35 -4.49 3.95
CA GLU A 31 20.64 -5.28 2.75
C GLU A 31 21.91 -6.12 2.90
N GLU A 32 22.99 -5.53 3.42
CA GLU A 32 24.21 -6.27 3.75
C GLU A 32 23.92 -7.40 4.76
N LYS A 33 23.07 -7.14 5.75
CA LYS A 33 22.71 -8.17 6.74
C LYS A 33 21.92 -9.32 6.12
N ILE A 34 20.98 -9.02 5.22
CA ILE A 34 20.24 -10.03 4.45
C ILE A 34 21.21 -10.90 3.65
N ASN A 35 22.17 -10.27 2.94
CA ASN A 35 23.17 -10.98 2.15
C ASN A 35 24.09 -11.86 2.99
N GLU A 36 24.55 -11.36 4.14
CA GLU A 36 25.36 -12.12 5.11
C GLU A 36 24.61 -13.39 5.58
N LEU A 37 23.34 -13.23 5.96
CA LEU A 37 22.51 -14.35 6.44
C LEU A 37 22.29 -15.41 5.36
N VAL A 38 22.04 -15.00 4.11
CA VAL A 38 21.91 -15.94 2.98
C VAL A 38 23.20 -16.75 2.80
N LEU A 39 24.37 -16.10 2.82
CA LEU A 39 25.66 -16.78 2.70
C LEU A 39 25.95 -17.72 3.87
N GLU A 40 25.53 -17.37 5.10
CA GLU A 40 25.72 -18.22 6.27
C GLU A 40 24.81 -19.45 6.24
N ILE A 41 23.57 -19.30 5.76
CA ILE A 41 22.59 -20.39 5.59
C ILE A 41 23.12 -21.45 4.62
N ASP A 42 23.76 -21.03 3.52
CA ASP A 42 24.32 -21.93 2.51
C ASP A 42 25.50 -22.76 3.05
N LYS A 43 26.26 -22.20 4.00
CA LYS A 43 27.39 -22.88 4.65
C LYS A 43 26.99 -23.73 5.85
N THR A 44 25.74 -23.61 6.32
CA THR A 44 25.27 -24.27 7.54
C THR A 44 24.54 -25.56 7.21
N GLU A 45 25.10 -26.68 7.69
CA GLU A 45 24.49 -28.01 7.58
C GLU A 45 23.63 -28.36 8.82
N GLU A 46 23.92 -27.77 9.98
CA GLU A 46 23.19 -28.05 11.21
C GLU A 46 21.76 -27.48 11.16
N SER A 47 20.77 -28.37 11.19
CA SER A 47 19.34 -28.03 11.09
C SER A 47 18.87 -26.98 12.11
N ALA A 48 19.27 -27.11 13.38
CA ALA A 48 18.83 -26.20 14.44
C ALA A 48 19.39 -24.77 14.24
N LYS A 49 20.67 -24.66 13.84
CA LYS A 49 21.28 -23.38 13.49
C LYS A 49 20.63 -22.79 12.24
N LYS A 50 20.35 -23.62 11.23
CA LYS A 50 19.73 -23.20 9.98
C LYS A 50 18.33 -22.63 10.17
N ILE A 51 17.51 -23.21 11.05
CA ILE A 51 16.19 -22.66 11.41
C ILE A 51 16.32 -21.24 11.97
N LYS A 52 17.26 -21.02 12.91
CA LYS A 52 17.48 -19.69 13.50
C LYS A 52 17.91 -18.66 12.47
N LEU A 53 18.81 -19.04 11.56
CA LEU A 53 19.27 -18.16 10.49
C LEU A 53 18.15 -17.79 9.52
N TYR A 54 17.33 -18.76 9.09
CA TYR A 54 16.17 -18.48 8.25
C TYR A 54 15.13 -17.60 8.95
N GLU A 55 14.91 -17.79 10.25
CA GLU A 55 14.00 -16.93 11.02
C GLU A 55 14.52 -15.49 11.11
N GLN A 56 15.82 -15.31 11.36
CA GLN A 56 16.46 -13.97 11.36
C GLN A 56 16.38 -13.31 9.98
N LEU A 57 16.62 -14.09 8.91
CA LEU A 57 16.52 -13.61 7.54
C LEU A 57 15.10 -13.15 7.23
N ALA A 58 14.08 -13.93 7.62
CA ALA A 58 12.68 -13.60 7.40
C ALA A 58 12.31 -12.28 8.10
N VAL A 59 12.75 -12.08 9.34
CA VAL A 59 12.53 -10.82 10.08
C VAL A 59 13.18 -9.64 9.36
N CYS A 60 14.43 -9.78 8.89
CA CYS A 60 15.10 -8.70 8.13
C CYS A 60 14.36 -8.39 6.82
N GLN A 61 13.88 -9.41 6.12
CA GLN A 61 13.11 -9.26 4.89
C GLN A 61 11.77 -8.56 5.14
N GLU A 62 11.08 -8.86 6.25
CA GLU A 62 9.86 -8.13 6.64
C GLU A 62 10.13 -6.64 6.90
N PHE A 63 11.23 -6.31 7.59
CA PHE A 63 11.63 -4.91 7.80
C PHE A 63 11.96 -4.19 6.50
N ALA A 64 12.51 -4.91 5.52
CA ALA A 64 12.79 -4.38 4.18
C ALA A 64 11.53 -4.30 3.29
N GLY A 65 10.36 -4.76 3.75
CA GLY A 65 9.14 -4.84 2.94
C GLY A 65 9.14 -5.99 1.92
N LEU A 66 10.11 -6.90 1.99
CA LEU A 66 10.28 -8.06 1.09
C LEU A 66 9.42 -9.24 1.56
N TYR A 67 8.10 -9.03 1.69
CA TYR A 67 7.20 -10.01 2.30
C TYR A 67 7.14 -11.36 1.57
N GLN A 68 7.26 -11.36 0.24
CA GLN A 68 7.29 -12.62 -0.52
C GLN A 68 8.54 -13.44 -0.20
N GLU A 69 9.69 -12.80 0.00
CA GLU A 69 10.94 -13.48 0.37
C GLU A 69 10.90 -13.92 1.84
N ALA A 70 10.37 -13.08 2.74
CA ALA A 70 10.14 -13.45 4.14
C ALA A 70 9.27 -14.71 4.27
N SER A 71 8.20 -14.79 3.46
CA SER A 71 7.35 -15.97 3.39
C SER A 71 8.12 -17.24 3.00
N LYS A 72 8.97 -17.16 1.97
CA LYS A 72 9.83 -18.29 1.55
C LYS A 72 10.79 -18.71 2.66
N SER A 73 11.38 -17.76 3.38
CA SER A 73 12.28 -18.03 4.52
C SER A 73 11.56 -18.76 5.66
N TYR A 74 10.34 -18.32 6.03
CA TYR A 74 9.54 -19.05 7.02
C TYR A 74 9.10 -20.44 6.55
N ILE A 75 8.76 -20.60 5.27
CA ILE A 75 8.48 -21.91 4.68
C ILE A 75 9.72 -22.81 4.71
N ALA A 76 10.93 -22.24 4.57
CA ALA A 76 12.17 -23.00 4.73
C ALA A 76 12.33 -23.50 6.18
N CYS A 77 12.02 -22.68 7.19
CA CYS A 77 11.98 -23.14 8.58
C CYS A 77 11.01 -24.30 8.77
N SER A 78 9.77 -24.17 8.25
CA SER A 78 8.72 -25.18 8.44
C SER A 78 9.06 -26.55 7.81
N LYS A 79 9.96 -26.58 6.82
CA LYS A 79 10.46 -27.83 6.21
C LYS A 79 11.54 -28.53 7.04
N ILE A 80 12.27 -27.79 7.89
CA ILE A 80 13.38 -28.32 8.69
C ILE A 80 12.90 -28.74 10.08
N VAL A 81 11.95 -28.00 10.64
CA VAL A 81 11.37 -28.25 11.96
C VAL A 81 10.67 -29.61 12.01
N SER A 82 10.92 -30.37 13.08
CA SER A 82 10.30 -31.69 13.29
C SER A 82 8.97 -31.63 14.05
N ASN A 83 8.76 -30.62 14.90
CA ASN A 83 7.54 -30.47 15.68
C ASN A 83 6.41 -29.88 14.81
N GLN A 84 5.26 -30.55 14.77
CA GLN A 84 4.13 -30.11 13.94
C GLN A 84 3.56 -28.75 14.36
N THR A 85 3.49 -28.46 15.66
CA THR A 85 2.99 -27.17 16.17
C THR A 85 3.92 -26.02 15.77
N GLU A 86 5.22 -26.22 15.87
CA GLU A 86 6.21 -25.21 15.46
C GLU A 86 6.22 -25.05 13.93
N LYS A 87 6.10 -26.15 13.18
CA LYS A 87 5.93 -26.15 11.72
C LYS A 87 4.72 -25.31 11.31
N ASP A 88 3.57 -25.54 11.94
CA ASP A 88 2.35 -24.78 11.68
C ASP A 88 2.51 -23.30 12.03
N SER A 89 3.25 -22.98 13.11
CA SER A 89 3.57 -21.60 13.49
C SER A 89 4.38 -20.88 12.40
N PHE A 90 5.37 -21.54 11.82
CA PHE A 90 6.14 -20.99 10.70
C PHE A 90 5.28 -20.81 9.44
N VAL A 91 4.37 -21.75 9.14
CA VAL A 91 3.41 -21.57 8.04
C VAL A 91 2.48 -20.37 8.28
N LEU A 92 2.01 -20.17 9.52
CA LEU A 92 1.22 -18.99 9.87
C LEU A 92 2.00 -17.68 9.70
N LYS A 93 3.29 -17.65 10.08
CA LYS A 93 4.16 -16.49 9.83
C LYS A 93 4.29 -16.20 8.32
N ALA A 94 4.43 -17.24 7.49
CA ALA A 94 4.44 -17.12 6.04
C ALA A 94 3.10 -16.60 5.47
N SER A 95 1.97 -17.11 5.96
CA SER A 95 0.62 -16.65 5.59
C SER A 95 0.41 -15.16 5.90
N ARG A 96 0.90 -14.68 7.05
CA ARG A 96 0.87 -13.25 7.41
C ARG A 96 1.68 -12.40 6.43
N CYS A 97 2.83 -12.89 5.98
CA CYS A 97 3.63 -12.18 4.99
C CYS A 97 2.88 -12.02 3.66
N PHE A 98 2.20 -13.07 3.18
CA PHE A 98 1.38 -12.97 1.97
C PHE A 98 0.20 -12.01 2.11
N LEU A 99 -0.49 -11.99 3.26
CA LEU A 99 -1.49 -10.95 3.57
C LEU A 99 -0.88 -9.55 3.49
N SER A 100 0.34 -9.39 4.00
CA SER A 100 1.05 -8.10 4.02
C SER A 100 1.43 -7.59 2.63
N CYS A 101 1.54 -8.46 1.61
CA CYS A 101 1.70 -8.05 0.21
C CYS A 101 0.42 -8.19 -0.63
N GLY A 102 -0.74 -8.45 0.00
CA GLY A 102 -2.04 -8.52 -0.69
C GLY A 102 -2.29 -9.80 -1.49
N ASP A 103 -1.56 -10.89 -1.24
CA ASP A 103 -1.71 -12.17 -1.95
C ASP A 103 -2.61 -13.13 -1.13
N ALA A 104 -3.91 -12.90 -1.18
CA ALA A 104 -4.89 -13.66 -0.40
C ALA A 104 -4.99 -15.12 -0.86
N GLU A 105 -4.77 -15.40 -2.16
CA GLU A 105 -4.78 -16.75 -2.71
C GLU A 105 -3.66 -17.61 -2.13
N LYS A 106 -2.43 -17.10 -2.06
CA LYS A 106 -1.33 -17.85 -1.41
C LYS A 106 -1.54 -17.98 0.09
N THR A 107 -2.13 -16.97 0.74
CA THR A 107 -2.54 -17.10 2.15
C THR A 107 -3.53 -18.27 2.32
N ASP A 108 -4.59 -18.33 1.53
CA ASP A 108 -5.59 -19.41 1.61
C ASP A 108 -4.98 -20.79 1.36
N ALA A 109 -4.08 -20.91 0.38
CA ALA A 109 -3.37 -22.15 0.09
C ALA A 109 -2.53 -22.62 1.29
N LEU A 110 -1.80 -21.71 1.94
CA LEU A 110 -1.02 -22.02 3.14
C LEU A 110 -1.90 -22.38 4.34
N LEU A 111 -2.96 -21.60 4.61
CA LEU A 111 -3.87 -21.88 5.71
C LEU A 111 -4.57 -23.23 5.53
N THR A 112 -4.97 -23.57 4.30
CA THR A 112 -5.55 -24.87 3.97
C THR A 112 -4.57 -26.01 4.23
N SER A 113 -3.28 -25.82 3.94
CA SER A 113 -2.25 -26.85 4.14
C SER A 113 -2.06 -27.26 5.62
N ILE A 114 -2.38 -26.37 6.56
CA ILE A 114 -2.28 -26.61 8.01
C ILE A 114 -3.64 -26.71 8.70
N ALA A 115 -4.75 -26.66 7.96
CA ALA A 115 -6.09 -26.57 8.53
C ALA A 115 -6.48 -27.81 9.37
N SER A 116 -5.90 -28.98 9.08
CA SER A 116 -6.14 -30.20 9.85
C SER A 116 -5.26 -30.30 11.11
N THR A 117 -4.07 -29.70 11.11
CA THR A 117 -3.08 -29.82 12.18
C THR A 117 -3.15 -28.66 13.18
N ALA A 118 -3.34 -27.43 12.68
CA ALA A 118 -3.38 -26.21 13.48
C ALA A 118 -4.77 -25.89 14.05
N ARG A 119 -5.78 -26.73 13.82
CA ARG A 119 -7.17 -26.48 14.25
C ARG A 119 -7.36 -26.48 15.76
N VAL A 120 -6.48 -27.15 16.49
CA VAL A 120 -6.53 -27.32 17.95
C VAL A 120 -5.17 -26.91 18.52
N GLY A 121 -5.19 -26.25 19.68
CA GLY A 121 -3.98 -25.80 20.36
C GLY A 121 -3.66 -24.32 20.12
N GLU A 122 -2.40 -23.96 20.33
CA GLU A 122 -1.94 -22.56 20.39
C GLU A 122 -2.04 -21.80 19.06
N ASN A 123 -1.98 -22.51 17.93
CA ASN A 123 -2.04 -21.92 16.59
C ASN A 123 -3.47 -21.69 16.08
N ALA A 124 -4.47 -22.33 16.70
CA ALA A 124 -5.87 -22.27 16.26
C ALA A 124 -6.45 -20.84 16.20
N PRO A 125 -6.13 -19.92 17.12
CA PRO A 125 -6.64 -18.55 17.07
C PRO A 125 -6.07 -17.76 15.89
N LEU A 126 -4.77 -17.92 15.61
CA LEU A 126 -4.11 -17.28 14.47
C LEU A 126 -4.61 -17.83 13.13
N LEU A 127 -4.79 -19.15 13.03
CA LEU A 127 -5.39 -19.79 11.84
C LEU A 127 -6.75 -19.16 11.51
N LYS A 128 -7.64 -19.04 12.50
CA LYS A 128 -8.97 -18.44 12.35
C LYS A 128 -8.91 -16.96 12.00
N LEU A 129 -8.04 -16.20 12.68
CA LEU A 129 -7.86 -14.77 12.42
C LEU A 129 -7.37 -14.53 10.99
N TYR A 130 -6.34 -15.25 10.55
CA TYR A 130 -5.79 -15.08 9.21
C TYR A 130 -6.75 -15.57 8.11
N ALA A 131 -7.60 -16.56 8.39
CA ALA A 131 -8.68 -16.93 7.47
C ALA A 131 -9.71 -15.80 7.32
N ALA A 132 -10.08 -15.14 8.43
CA ALA A 132 -10.98 -13.98 8.40
C ALA A 132 -10.33 -12.77 7.70
N TRP A 133 -9.04 -12.53 7.93
CA TRP A 133 -8.29 -11.48 7.22
C TRP A 133 -8.11 -11.77 5.73
N SER A 134 -7.87 -13.02 5.35
CA SER A 134 -7.84 -13.42 3.94
C SER A 134 -9.20 -13.17 3.27
N TRP A 135 -10.31 -13.48 3.95
CA TRP A 135 -11.64 -13.14 3.45
C TRP A 135 -11.81 -11.62 3.28
N LEU A 136 -11.45 -10.82 4.29
CA LEU A 136 -11.50 -9.36 4.21
C LEU A 136 -10.65 -8.78 3.08
N ALA A 137 -9.48 -9.37 2.81
CA ALA A 137 -8.59 -8.93 1.73
C ALA A 137 -9.20 -9.11 0.34
N LYS A 138 -10.19 -10.00 0.19
CA LYS A 138 -10.89 -10.29 -1.06
C LYS A 138 -12.16 -9.48 -1.24
N CYS A 139 -12.64 -8.78 -0.21
CA CYS A 139 -13.80 -7.91 -0.31
C CYS A 139 -13.48 -6.69 -1.18
N SER A 140 -14.38 -6.38 -2.11
CA SER A 140 -14.29 -5.24 -3.02
C SER A 140 -15.22 -4.09 -2.62
N THR A 141 -16.28 -4.38 -1.84
CA THR A 141 -17.23 -3.36 -1.35
C THR A 141 -17.41 -3.44 0.16
N PHE A 142 -17.98 -2.38 0.75
CA PHE A 142 -18.26 -2.34 2.18
C PHE A 142 -19.39 -3.31 2.59
N GLU A 143 -20.31 -3.62 1.69
CA GLU A 143 -21.37 -4.61 1.96
C GLU A 143 -20.78 -6.02 2.13
N GLU A 144 -19.76 -6.35 1.33
CA GLU A 144 -19.09 -7.65 1.38
C GLU A 144 -18.32 -7.88 2.68
N VAL A 145 -17.92 -6.82 3.40
CA VAL A 145 -17.23 -6.96 4.68
C VAL A 145 -18.17 -7.38 5.81
N HIS A 146 -19.48 -7.36 5.61
CA HIS A 146 -20.46 -7.70 6.65
C HIS A 146 -20.20 -9.10 7.24
N GLU A 147 -20.14 -10.13 6.40
CA GLU A 147 -19.96 -11.51 6.87
C GLU A 147 -18.63 -11.73 7.62
N PRO A 148 -17.46 -11.30 7.10
CA PRO A 148 -16.22 -11.36 7.87
C PRO A 148 -16.29 -10.63 9.22
N THR A 149 -16.96 -9.47 9.29
CA THR A 149 -17.10 -8.73 10.56
C THR A 149 -18.03 -9.45 11.55
N VAL A 150 -19.08 -10.12 11.09
CA VAL A 150 -19.93 -10.97 11.93
C VAL A 150 -19.12 -12.14 12.52
N ILE A 151 -18.29 -12.79 11.71
CA ILE A 151 -17.39 -13.86 12.16
C ILE A 151 -16.39 -13.34 13.19
N LEU A 152 -15.71 -12.23 12.92
CA LEU A 152 -14.77 -11.61 13.85
C LEU A 152 -15.46 -11.22 15.18
N ASN A 153 -16.67 -10.71 15.13
CA ASN A 153 -17.44 -10.37 16.33
C ASN A 153 -17.84 -11.63 17.12
N SER A 154 -18.12 -12.74 16.45
CA SER A 154 -18.33 -14.04 17.13
C SER A 154 -17.08 -14.50 17.89
N TYR A 155 -15.89 -14.26 17.32
CA TYR A 155 -14.61 -14.63 17.94
C TYR A 155 -14.35 -13.87 19.24
N LEU A 156 -14.82 -12.62 19.38
CA LEU A 156 -14.70 -11.87 20.63
C LEU A 156 -15.37 -12.55 21.83
N LYS A 157 -16.36 -13.42 21.59
CA LYS A 157 -17.09 -14.17 22.63
C LYS A 157 -16.47 -15.52 22.96
N MET A 158 -15.45 -15.95 22.21
CA MET A 158 -14.84 -17.26 22.36
C MET A 158 -13.60 -17.19 23.26
N ASP A 159 -13.59 -17.96 24.35
CA ASP A 159 -12.41 -18.05 25.23
C ASP A 159 -11.14 -18.50 24.49
N SER A 160 -11.30 -19.39 23.50
CA SER A 160 -10.20 -19.84 22.65
C SER A 160 -9.54 -18.74 21.84
N MET A 161 -10.17 -17.57 21.65
CA MET A 161 -9.65 -16.47 20.82
C MET A 161 -9.00 -15.35 21.64
N LYS A 162 -8.88 -15.51 22.96
CA LYS A 162 -8.35 -14.47 23.87
C LYS A 162 -6.95 -13.97 23.47
N SER A 163 -6.08 -14.85 22.97
CA SER A 163 -4.72 -14.49 22.58
C SER A 163 -4.64 -13.48 21.43
N VAL A 164 -5.67 -13.42 20.59
CA VAL A 164 -5.75 -12.54 19.41
C VAL A 164 -6.87 -11.49 19.51
N LYS A 165 -7.41 -11.29 20.72
CA LYS A 165 -8.60 -10.44 20.94
C LYS A 165 -8.33 -8.98 20.55
N LYS A 166 -7.15 -8.45 20.86
CA LYS A 166 -6.75 -7.06 20.55
C LYS A 166 -6.67 -6.83 19.03
N GLU A 167 -6.16 -7.79 18.27
CA GLU A 167 -6.09 -7.76 16.81
C GLU A 167 -7.49 -7.78 16.19
N ILE A 168 -8.40 -8.59 16.74
CA ILE A 168 -9.81 -8.64 16.31
C ILE A 168 -10.51 -7.29 16.59
N LEU A 169 -10.37 -6.75 17.81
CA LEU A 169 -10.97 -5.47 18.19
C LEU A 169 -10.50 -4.33 17.28
N PHE A 170 -9.20 -4.29 17.01
CA PHE A 170 -8.62 -3.30 16.10
C PHE A 170 -9.13 -3.45 14.67
N THR A 171 -9.16 -4.67 14.14
CA THR A 171 -9.69 -4.95 12.80
C THR A 171 -11.14 -4.49 12.67
N LEU A 172 -11.98 -4.82 13.66
CA LEU A 172 -13.39 -4.43 13.69
C LEU A 172 -13.56 -2.91 13.77
N TRP A 173 -12.80 -2.24 14.65
CA TRP A 173 -12.80 -0.78 14.73
C TRP A 173 -12.36 -0.14 13.41
N TYR A 174 -11.25 -0.61 12.82
CA TYR A 174 -10.68 -0.05 11.61
C TYR A 174 -11.65 -0.12 10.42
N ILE A 175 -12.42 -1.21 10.30
CA ILE A 175 -13.38 -1.42 9.21
C ILE A 175 -14.71 -0.69 9.47
N THR A 176 -15.24 -0.79 10.70
CA THR A 176 -16.62 -0.34 11.00
C THR A 176 -16.70 1.07 11.58
N LEU A 177 -15.59 1.58 12.12
CA LEU A 177 -15.49 2.81 12.91
C LEU A 177 -16.42 2.85 14.13
N GLU A 178 -16.83 1.70 14.67
CA GLU A 178 -17.67 1.64 15.86
C GLU A 178 -16.85 1.87 17.14
N GLU A 179 -17.24 2.88 17.92
CA GLU A 179 -16.54 3.30 19.14
C GLU A 179 -16.47 2.21 20.23
N LYS A 180 -17.44 1.28 20.25
CA LYS A 180 -17.46 0.21 21.26
C LYS A 180 -16.19 -0.64 21.22
N TYR A 181 -15.59 -0.83 20.04
CA TYR A 181 -14.38 -1.64 19.88
C TYR A 181 -13.14 -0.92 20.41
N ILE A 182 -12.99 0.38 20.14
CA ILE A 182 -11.87 1.15 20.67
C ILE A 182 -11.97 1.33 22.19
N THR A 183 -13.18 1.55 22.73
CA THR A 183 -13.41 1.61 24.18
C THR A 183 -13.03 0.30 24.86
N THR A 184 -13.41 -0.83 24.28
CA THR A 184 -13.03 -2.16 24.79
C THR A 184 -11.51 -2.38 24.71
N LEU A 185 -10.89 -2.00 23.58
CA LEU A 185 -9.45 -2.12 23.37
C LEU A 185 -8.65 -1.27 24.38
N GLN A 186 -9.09 -0.06 24.68
CA GLN A 186 -8.46 0.82 25.66
C GLN A 186 -8.60 0.31 27.09
N ASN A 187 -9.75 -0.27 27.44
CA ASN A 187 -10.00 -0.79 28.78
C ASN A 187 -9.24 -2.10 29.05
N GLU A 188 -9.26 -3.03 28.09
CA GLU A 188 -8.66 -4.36 28.28
C GLU A 188 -7.17 -4.42 27.88
N PHE A 189 -6.74 -3.60 26.91
CA PHE A 189 -5.40 -3.66 26.32
C PHE A 189 -4.75 -2.26 26.15
N PRO A 190 -4.67 -1.42 27.21
CA PRO A 190 -4.22 -0.02 27.10
C PRO A 190 -2.80 0.14 26.57
N ASN A 191 -1.92 -0.84 26.80
CA ASN A 191 -0.50 -0.81 26.42
C ASN A 191 -0.21 -1.54 25.10
N SER A 192 -1.25 -1.99 24.38
CA SER A 192 -1.04 -2.70 23.12
C SER A 192 -0.76 -1.73 21.98
N LEU A 193 -0.06 -2.22 20.95
CA LEU A 193 0.22 -1.43 19.75
C LEU A 193 -1.07 -1.09 19.01
N GLU A 194 -2.03 -2.01 18.99
CA GLU A 194 -3.33 -1.82 18.39
C GLU A 194 -4.09 -0.65 19.05
N CYS A 195 -4.02 -0.54 20.38
CA CYS A 195 -4.58 0.58 21.12
C CYS A 195 -3.88 1.90 20.76
N ALA A 196 -2.55 1.88 20.70
CA ALA A 196 -1.76 3.06 20.31
C ALA A 196 -2.04 3.51 18.87
N MET A 197 -2.20 2.57 17.93
CA MET A 197 -2.59 2.82 16.54
C MET A 197 -4.00 3.41 16.47
N ALA A 198 -4.96 2.84 17.21
CA ALA A 198 -6.33 3.34 17.23
C ALA A 198 -6.44 4.77 17.82
N GLN A 199 -5.49 5.15 18.69
CA GLN A 199 -5.35 6.50 19.24
C GLN A 199 -4.56 7.47 18.35
N GLY A 200 -4.04 7.03 17.20
CA GLY A 200 -3.19 7.83 16.32
C GLY A 200 -1.82 8.18 16.91
N LYS A 201 -1.34 7.41 17.91
CA LYS A 201 -0.01 7.57 18.50
C LYS A 201 1.08 6.86 17.69
N VAL A 202 0.67 5.87 16.90
CA VAL A 202 1.53 5.06 16.02
C VAL A 202 0.84 5.02 14.66
N ASP A 203 1.59 5.35 13.62
CA ASP A 203 1.09 5.27 12.25
C ASP A 203 0.94 3.81 11.82
N LEU A 204 -0.15 3.53 11.12
CA LEU A 204 -0.37 2.23 10.50
C LEU A 204 0.46 2.16 9.22
N SER A 205 1.24 1.09 9.06
CA SER A 205 1.99 0.86 7.83
C SER A 205 1.02 0.75 6.64
N PRO A 206 1.32 1.36 5.48
CA PRO A 206 0.45 1.37 4.30
C PRO A 206 0.46 0.02 3.56
N LEU A 207 0.22 -1.08 4.28
CA LEU A 207 0.18 -2.41 3.70
C LEU A 207 -1.11 -2.58 2.87
N PRO A 208 -1.05 -3.29 1.72
CA PRO A 208 -2.21 -3.58 0.88
C PRO A 208 -3.46 -4.01 1.64
N PHE A 209 -3.33 -4.92 2.60
CA PHE A 209 -4.44 -5.36 3.44
C PHE A 209 -5.17 -4.18 4.12
N TRP A 210 -4.44 -3.35 4.85
CA TRP A 210 -5.03 -2.22 5.58
C TRP A 210 -5.49 -1.11 4.64
N TYR A 211 -4.76 -0.88 3.55
CA TYR A 211 -5.02 0.24 2.66
C TYR A 211 -6.23 -0.01 1.75
N PHE A 212 -6.35 -1.21 1.17
CA PHE A 212 -7.37 -1.55 0.18
C PHE A 212 -8.63 -2.20 0.74
N SER A 213 -8.62 -2.69 2.00
CA SER A 213 -9.84 -3.24 2.58
C SER A 213 -10.96 -2.18 2.61
N PRO A 214 -12.16 -2.49 2.05
CA PRO A 214 -13.31 -1.62 2.14
C PRO A 214 -13.65 -1.33 3.60
N ARG A 215 -13.87 -0.05 3.92
CA ARG A 215 -14.17 0.38 5.29
C ARG A 215 -15.20 1.49 5.25
N ARG A 216 -15.90 1.68 6.37
CA ARG A 216 -16.81 2.79 6.53
C ARG A 216 -16.01 4.08 6.36
N GLU A 217 -16.40 4.90 5.39
CA GLU A 217 -15.81 6.22 5.26
C GLU A 217 -16.29 7.09 6.42
N VAL A 218 -15.37 7.86 7.00
CA VAL A 218 -15.78 8.97 7.84
C VAL A 218 -16.53 9.92 6.91
N SER A 219 -17.85 10.03 7.04
CA SER A 219 -18.60 11.11 6.41
C SER A 219 -18.00 12.42 6.91
N ILE A 220 -17.08 12.99 6.15
CA ILE A 220 -16.69 14.38 6.32
C ILE A 220 -17.93 15.16 5.89
N LYS A 221 -18.85 15.40 6.82
CA LYS A 221 -19.81 16.48 6.67
C LYS A 221 -18.95 17.72 6.55
N SER A 222 -18.84 18.25 5.33
CA SER A 222 -18.23 19.53 5.05
C SER A 222 -19.10 20.63 5.66
N GLU A 223 -19.07 20.75 6.98
CA GLU A 223 -19.51 21.92 7.71
C GLU A 223 -18.25 22.70 8.10
N THR A 224 -17.63 23.29 7.09
CA THR A 224 -16.86 24.51 7.29
C THR A 224 -17.22 25.42 6.14
N LYS A 225 -18.36 26.08 6.30
CA LYS A 225 -18.73 27.26 5.54
C LYS A 225 -17.73 28.35 5.93
N ILE A 226 -16.57 28.37 5.28
CA ILE A 226 -15.64 29.49 5.39
C ILE A 226 -16.23 30.58 4.50
N GLU A 227 -16.94 31.50 5.11
CA GLU A 227 -17.23 32.80 4.50
C GLU A 227 -15.90 33.49 4.16
N PRO A 228 -15.72 33.98 2.93
CA PRO A 228 -14.48 34.62 2.54
C PRO A 228 -14.38 35.98 3.23
N THR A 229 -13.58 36.05 4.29
CA THR A 229 -13.14 37.33 4.84
C THR A 229 -12.00 37.82 3.95
N ALA A 230 -12.32 38.81 3.11
CA ALA A 230 -11.37 39.48 2.26
C ALA A 230 -10.40 40.30 3.13
N GLU A 231 -9.14 39.84 3.23
CA GLU A 231 -8.03 40.72 3.61
C GLU A 231 -7.29 41.18 2.36
N LYS A 232 -7.27 42.50 2.28
CA LYS A 232 -6.81 43.37 1.20
C LYS A 232 -5.28 43.43 1.28
N ILE A 233 -4.57 42.98 0.25
CA ILE A 233 -3.17 43.34 0.05
C ILE A 233 -3.13 44.30 -1.15
N GLU A 234 -2.61 45.48 -0.86
CA GLU A 234 -2.53 46.64 -1.74
C GLU A 234 -1.59 46.40 -2.95
N GLU A 235 -2.11 46.66 -4.15
CA GLU A 235 -1.34 46.87 -5.37
C GLU A 235 -0.72 48.26 -5.40
N LYS A 236 0.49 48.38 -5.96
CA LYS A 236 0.91 49.47 -6.89
C LYS A 236 2.30 49.22 -7.52
N PRO A 237 2.66 49.85 -8.67
CA PRO A 237 2.41 49.28 -10.00
C PRO A 237 3.63 49.35 -10.96
N ASP A 238 3.44 48.71 -12.13
CA ASP A 238 4.05 48.97 -13.45
C ASP A 238 5.58 48.91 -13.63
N GLU A 239 6.03 47.98 -14.49
CA GLU A 239 6.66 48.41 -15.75
C GLU A 239 6.64 47.33 -16.84
N LYS A 240 6.36 47.83 -18.06
CA LYS A 240 6.05 47.15 -19.33
C LYS A 240 7.27 46.49 -19.97
N LEU A 241 7.02 45.50 -20.85
CA LEU A 241 7.64 45.35 -22.19
C LEU A 241 6.94 44.16 -22.89
N SER A 242 5.76 44.35 -23.48
CA SER A 242 5.54 44.58 -24.92
C SER A 242 6.13 43.51 -25.85
N LEU A 243 5.24 42.66 -26.35
CA LEU A 243 5.36 41.89 -27.60
C LEU A 243 5.60 42.82 -28.80
N PRO A 244 6.12 42.26 -29.90
CA PRO A 244 5.57 42.61 -31.21
C PRO A 244 5.14 41.37 -31.98
N GLU A 245 3.86 41.35 -32.31
CA GLU A 245 3.30 40.67 -33.47
C GLU A 245 3.88 41.29 -34.75
N THR A 246 4.11 40.50 -35.81
CA THR A 246 3.89 41.00 -37.18
C THR A 246 3.42 39.88 -38.12
N LYS A 247 2.42 40.28 -38.91
CA LYS A 247 1.51 39.58 -39.82
C LYS A 247 2.17 38.91 -41.04
N VAL A 248 1.63 37.72 -41.34
CA VAL A 248 1.02 37.25 -42.60
C VAL A 248 1.23 38.08 -43.88
N GLU A 249 1.76 37.45 -44.94
CA GLU A 249 1.13 37.45 -46.28
C GLU A 249 1.66 36.32 -47.20
N THR A 250 0.71 35.79 -47.96
CA THR A 250 0.70 34.62 -48.86
C THR A 250 1.29 34.88 -50.26
N LYS A 251 1.94 33.89 -50.90
CA LYS A 251 1.41 33.16 -52.09
C LYS A 251 2.45 32.29 -52.84
N ASP A 252 1.89 31.17 -53.34
CA ASP A 252 2.18 30.38 -54.55
C ASP A 252 3.33 29.36 -54.59
N GLU A 253 2.92 28.08 -54.61
CA GLU A 253 3.67 26.87 -54.98
C GLU A 253 4.18 26.92 -56.44
N PRO A 254 5.25 26.17 -56.80
CA PRO A 254 5.07 24.77 -57.21
C PRO A 254 6.12 23.79 -56.61
N LYS A 255 5.60 22.60 -56.28
CA LYS A 255 6.24 21.36 -55.80
C LYS A 255 7.62 21.03 -56.38
N LYS A 256 8.55 20.63 -55.49
CA LYS A 256 9.38 19.41 -55.63
C LYS A 256 10.06 18.99 -54.31
N GLU A 257 9.64 17.81 -53.84
CA GLU A 257 10.36 16.83 -53.00
C GLU A 257 10.99 17.31 -51.66
N GLU A 258 10.19 17.29 -50.59
CA GLU A 258 10.67 17.40 -49.21
C GLU A 258 10.72 16.04 -48.49
N LYS A 259 11.86 15.76 -47.87
CA LYS A 259 11.98 14.78 -46.79
C LYS A 259 11.20 15.31 -45.58
N LEU A 260 10.11 14.65 -45.20
CA LEU A 260 9.38 15.01 -43.99
C LEU A 260 10.25 14.71 -42.76
N ASN A 261 10.73 15.77 -42.13
CA ASN A 261 11.28 15.74 -40.78
C ASN A 261 10.10 15.43 -39.84
N GLN A 262 9.96 14.17 -39.42
CA GLN A 262 8.92 13.78 -38.48
C GLN A 262 9.25 14.39 -37.12
N GLU A 263 8.56 15.48 -36.74
CA GLU A 263 8.63 15.99 -35.38
C GLU A 263 8.18 14.89 -34.42
N LYS A 264 9.05 14.54 -33.48
CA LYS A 264 8.80 13.47 -32.51
C LYS A 264 7.69 13.93 -31.57
N ILE A 265 6.53 13.29 -31.67
CA ILE A 265 5.40 13.53 -30.77
C ILE A 265 5.59 12.68 -29.51
N TYR A 266 5.67 13.35 -28.36
CA TYR A 266 5.69 12.74 -27.05
C TYR A 266 4.26 12.60 -26.53
N THR A 267 3.86 11.38 -26.20
CA THR A 267 2.55 11.07 -25.65
C THR A 267 2.69 10.59 -24.22
N TYR A 268 1.94 11.21 -23.30
CA TYR A 268 1.90 10.83 -21.89
C TYR A 268 0.46 10.60 -21.43
N GLN A 269 0.24 9.55 -20.64
CA GLN A 269 -1.02 9.30 -19.96
C GLN A 269 -0.91 9.78 -18.50
N LEU A 270 -1.85 10.61 -18.08
CA LEU A 270 -1.91 11.17 -16.72
C LEU A 270 -2.91 10.41 -15.83
N GLY A 271 -3.91 9.75 -16.42
CA GLY A 271 -4.90 8.99 -15.67
C GLY A 271 -5.75 8.08 -16.54
N PHE A 272 -6.38 7.09 -15.90
CA PHE A 272 -7.26 6.11 -16.53
C PHE A 272 -8.49 5.91 -15.64
N PHE A 273 -9.67 6.19 -16.18
CA PHE A 273 -10.90 6.30 -15.41
C PHE A 273 -12.03 5.45 -15.99
N SER A 274 -12.92 4.94 -15.14
CA SER A 274 -14.18 4.29 -15.54
C SER A 274 -15.34 5.28 -15.76
N SER A 275 -15.18 6.54 -15.33
CA SER A 275 -16.17 7.63 -15.51
C SER A 275 -15.57 8.79 -16.30
N LYS A 276 -16.35 9.32 -17.24
CA LYS A 276 -15.97 10.45 -18.10
C LYS A 276 -15.83 11.74 -17.30
N GLU A 277 -16.69 11.94 -16.30
CA GLU A 277 -16.69 13.12 -15.43
C GLU A 277 -15.39 13.19 -14.62
N ASN A 278 -14.90 12.05 -14.11
CA ASN A 278 -13.62 11.99 -13.40
C ASN A 278 -12.43 12.29 -14.32
N ALA A 279 -12.46 11.79 -15.57
CA ALA A 279 -11.46 12.13 -16.57
C ALA A 279 -11.48 13.64 -16.92
N GLN A 280 -12.68 14.23 -17.06
CA GLN A 280 -12.83 15.65 -17.34
C GLN A 280 -12.28 16.53 -16.21
N ARG A 281 -12.55 16.19 -14.95
CA ARG A 281 -11.95 16.91 -13.79
C ARG A 281 -10.43 16.90 -13.81
N LEU A 282 -9.79 15.84 -14.31
CA LEU A 282 -8.33 15.83 -14.47
C LEU A 282 -7.90 16.74 -15.62
N VAL A 283 -8.59 16.70 -16.76
CA VAL A 283 -8.32 17.62 -17.89
C VAL A 283 -8.41 19.08 -17.47
N ASP A 284 -9.45 19.45 -16.73
CA ASP A 284 -9.66 20.83 -16.28
C ASP A 284 -8.53 21.31 -15.37
N ARG A 285 -8.11 20.47 -14.40
CA ARG A 285 -6.96 20.78 -13.51
C ARG A 285 -5.64 20.90 -14.27
N VAL A 286 -5.44 20.10 -15.31
CA VAL A 286 -4.23 20.15 -16.14
C VAL A 286 -4.24 21.40 -17.03
N ALA A 287 -5.42 21.80 -17.53
CA ALA A 287 -5.62 23.03 -18.29
C ALA A 287 -5.36 24.29 -17.45
N GLU A 288 -5.70 24.30 -16.15
CA GLU A 288 -5.32 25.37 -15.20
C GLU A 288 -3.81 25.59 -15.12
N LYS A 289 -3.00 24.60 -15.50
CA LYS A 289 -1.53 24.68 -15.56
C LYS A 289 -1.00 24.94 -16.97
N ASN A 290 -1.85 25.37 -17.89
CA ASN A 290 -1.55 25.60 -19.31
C ASN A 290 -1.03 24.36 -20.05
N ILE A 291 -1.40 23.17 -19.59
CA ILE A 291 -1.07 21.90 -20.27
C ILE A 291 -2.34 21.41 -20.96
N GLN A 292 -2.28 21.16 -22.26
CA GLN A 292 -3.42 20.64 -23.02
C GLN A 292 -3.49 19.11 -22.89
N ALA A 293 -4.56 18.63 -22.26
CA ALA A 293 -4.89 17.22 -22.14
C ALA A 293 -6.19 16.90 -22.90
N GLN A 294 -6.30 15.68 -23.41
CA GLN A 294 -7.46 15.16 -24.12
C GLN A 294 -7.91 13.83 -23.51
N ILE A 295 -9.20 13.52 -23.65
CA ILE A 295 -9.75 12.23 -23.23
C ILE A 295 -9.79 11.29 -24.44
N LYS A 296 -9.16 10.12 -24.31
CA LYS A 296 -9.26 9.00 -25.25
C LYS A 296 -10.19 7.95 -24.67
N GLU A 297 -11.26 7.63 -25.39
CA GLU A 297 -12.21 6.58 -25.01
C GLU A 297 -11.67 5.21 -25.47
N GLU A 298 -11.66 4.23 -24.57
CA GLU A 298 -11.19 2.86 -24.83
C GLU A 298 -12.25 1.83 -24.41
N VAL A 299 -12.80 1.11 -25.38
CA VAL A 299 -13.72 0.00 -25.14
C VAL A 299 -12.90 -1.29 -25.00
N ARG A 300 -12.95 -1.92 -23.84
CA ARG A 300 -12.27 -3.21 -23.60
C ARG A 300 -13.07 -4.36 -24.24
N PRO A 301 -12.43 -5.52 -24.51
CA PRO A 301 -13.14 -6.71 -25.02
C PRO A 301 -14.30 -7.18 -24.13
N SER A 302 -14.31 -6.79 -22.86
CA SER A 302 -15.40 -7.03 -21.91
C SER A 302 -16.64 -6.15 -22.11
N GLY A 303 -16.60 -5.18 -23.04
CA GLY A 303 -17.68 -4.22 -23.29
C GLY A 303 -17.65 -2.98 -22.40
N ASN A 304 -16.77 -2.93 -21.39
CA ASN A 304 -16.63 -1.76 -20.53
C ASN A 304 -15.84 -0.64 -21.23
N THR A 305 -16.34 0.59 -21.12
CA THR A 305 -15.69 1.80 -21.67
C THR A 305 -14.88 2.50 -20.58
N TYR A 306 -13.64 2.86 -20.91
CA TYR A 306 -12.74 3.61 -20.04
C TYR A 306 -12.26 4.89 -20.73
N PHE A 307 -11.80 5.84 -19.93
CA PHE A 307 -11.40 7.18 -20.35
C PHE A 307 -9.96 7.43 -19.92
N ALA A 308 -9.03 7.43 -20.87
CA ALA A 308 -7.63 7.75 -20.64
C ALA A 308 -7.40 9.25 -20.86
N VAL A 309 -6.74 9.93 -19.92
CA VAL A 309 -6.36 11.33 -20.06
C VAL A 309 -4.94 11.41 -20.60
N ILE A 310 -4.79 11.97 -21.79
CA ILE A 310 -3.56 11.95 -22.58
C ILE A 310 -3.10 13.37 -22.88
N VAL A 311 -1.80 13.62 -22.78
CA VAL A 311 -1.13 14.83 -23.28
C VAL A 311 -0.27 14.43 -24.47
N LYS A 312 -0.47 15.10 -25.61
CA LYS A 312 0.39 14.99 -26.79
C LYS A 312 1.12 16.31 -26.97
N SER A 313 2.44 16.27 -27.08
CA SER A 313 3.26 17.46 -27.29
C SER A 313 4.49 17.13 -28.13
N THR A 314 4.97 18.10 -28.91
CA THR A 314 6.26 18.03 -29.60
C THR A 314 7.42 18.43 -28.70
N ASP A 315 7.13 18.93 -27.49
CA ASP A 315 8.13 19.31 -26.49
C ASP A 315 8.70 18.08 -25.77
N SER A 316 10.02 17.88 -25.89
CA SER A 316 10.73 16.79 -25.22
C SER A 316 10.72 16.87 -23.70
N GLU A 317 10.47 18.06 -23.12
CA GLU A 317 10.43 18.28 -21.68
C GLU A 317 9.00 18.18 -21.10
N ILE A 318 8.00 17.86 -21.92
CA ILE A 318 6.60 17.84 -21.47
C ILE A 318 6.38 16.93 -20.26
N GLY A 319 7.07 15.78 -20.19
CA GLY A 319 6.99 14.87 -19.03
C GLY A 319 7.48 15.52 -17.73
N SER A 320 8.57 16.29 -17.80
CA SER A 320 9.10 17.04 -16.66
C SER A 320 8.16 18.18 -16.27
N LYS A 321 7.57 18.88 -17.24
CA LYS A 321 6.58 19.94 -16.99
C LYS A 321 5.33 19.42 -16.30
N ILE A 322 4.82 18.26 -16.70
CA ILE A 322 3.66 17.61 -16.07
C ILE A 322 3.97 17.28 -14.60
N LYS A 323 5.11 16.64 -14.34
CA LYS A 323 5.55 16.28 -12.97
C LYS A 323 5.80 17.49 -12.07
N ASN A 324 6.45 18.53 -12.60
CA ASN A 324 6.72 19.76 -11.85
C ASN A 324 5.43 20.51 -11.49
N ASN A 325 4.34 20.30 -12.25
CA ASN A 325 3.01 20.83 -11.93
C ASN A 325 2.19 19.93 -10.98
N GLY A 326 2.80 18.86 -10.44
CA GLY A 326 2.18 17.98 -9.44
C GLY A 326 1.32 16.86 -10.02
N PHE A 327 1.47 16.54 -11.32
CA PHE A 327 0.76 15.44 -11.96
C PHE A 327 1.69 14.26 -12.23
N GLU A 328 1.24 13.06 -11.87
CA GLU A 328 1.91 11.83 -12.30
C GLU A 328 1.60 11.56 -13.78
N CYS A 329 2.59 11.04 -14.51
CA CYS A 329 2.43 10.72 -15.92
C CYS A 329 3.32 9.55 -16.35
N TYR A 330 2.80 8.75 -17.29
CA TYR A 330 3.49 7.61 -17.89
C TYR A 330 3.62 7.82 -19.40
N PRO A 331 4.81 7.60 -19.99
CA PRO A 331 4.96 7.69 -21.43
C PRO A 331 4.16 6.58 -22.11
N VAL A 332 3.43 6.95 -23.15
CA VAL A 332 2.71 6.02 -24.03
C VAL A 332 3.47 5.99 -25.35
N PHE A 333 3.97 4.82 -25.70
CA PHE A 333 4.61 4.58 -26.99
C PHE A 333 3.54 3.99 -27.91
N GLU A 334 3.14 4.76 -28.93
CA GLU A 334 2.27 4.30 -30.03
C GLU A 334 3.10 3.69 -31.15
#